data_AF-A0A5P9D4C3-F1
#
_entry.id   AF-A0A5P9D4C3-F1
#
_cell.length_a   1.000
_cell.length_b   1.000
_cell.length_c   1.000
_cell.angle_alpha   90.00
_cell.angle_beta   90.00
_cell.angle_gamma   90.00
#
_symmetry.space_group_name_H-M   'P 1'
#
loop_
_entity.id
_entity.type
_entity.pdbx_description
1 polymer ?
#
loop_
_entity_poly.entity_id
_entity_poly.type
_entity_poly.pdbx_seq_one_letter_code
_entity_poly.pdbx_strand_id
1 'polypeptide(L)'
;MSEKFSSNDEEHSELVLVRDDEYLVPKFLDEHVASVRLRTPNNYFNEGYDVQVSAFFGAERVYLTAGEVELSTMISLQKAEVVLDGIHSDLLVLDVPNTQISEVSQKTLLERSQSRKNQQNLKASGEGTLNKVNFDISGGVQAGRDTQTISKQIFETNRIRTSWDLISDRTVRVFEGGQDLDGVELPEVTLWRAIPKTTQDATGVVARIRVREDWLTFSKTRYEKGKGSVGFAIEKLFTSANYRKQELFTILLKHLAFLGLQKSDESLQATLATAAIIVRPESEVALSAPSEGRANISLPIQSIQAFLDAEDGQEESTLVALGVARHLIPNPVASDTEQLKNNVKSDFLPRGSPLDAIKALQLLTTTGTLGVEYLKFEFGDNTVRDLSSLGLVHRVKGGGVSAIDAYKDVARAVRHAASTAPSMKVTRAVLLTNSKASPLDIADAVALKLGRNWNNDGTKKRRGSALRRWSLWLENYLIDTDSNPEAEVLVDFAKSTKKRIDAPTKVTPERVREARRLLETGLSKNKIARALNVTNATLRKILEASDL
;
A
#
# COMPACT_ATOMS: atom_id res chain seq x y z
N MET A 1 -49.61 -20.12 -50.11
CA MET A 1 -49.12 -19.26 -49.03
C MET A 1 -48.22 -20.11 -48.15
N SER A 2 -46.91 -19.96 -48.33
CA SER A 2 -45.88 -20.68 -47.56
C SER A 2 -44.65 -19.76 -47.54
N GLU A 3 -44.56 -18.93 -46.50
CA GLU A 3 -43.39 -18.09 -46.24
C GLU A 3 -42.22 -18.99 -45.83
N LYS A 4 -41.12 -18.92 -46.57
CA LYS A 4 -39.82 -19.42 -46.13
C LYS A 4 -39.07 -18.25 -45.50
N PHE A 5 -38.90 -18.33 -44.18
CA PHE A 5 -37.95 -17.51 -43.44
C PHE A 5 -36.52 -17.85 -43.91
N SER A 6 -35.81 -16.84 -44.40
CA SER A 6 -34.37 -16.88 -44.60
C SER A 6 -33.71 -16.53 -43.28
N SER A 7 -33.09 -17.51 -42.63
CA SER A 7 -32.18 -17.27 -41.50
C SER A 7 -30.87 -16.69 -42.07
N ASN A 8 -30.60 -15.43 -41.73
CA ASN A 8 -29.25 -14.87 -41.83
C ASN A 8 -28.40 -15.54 -40.76
N ASP A 9 -27.58 -16.51 -41.17
CA ASP A 9 -26.42 -16.92 -40.39
C ASP A 9 -25.36 -15.83 -40.56
N GLU A 10 -25.25 -14.95 -39.57
CA GLU A 10 -24.06 -14.12 -39.38
C GLU A 10 -22.90 -15.06 -39.02
N GLU A 11 -22.12 -15.44 -40.03
CA GLU A 11 -20.80 -16.02 -39.84
C GLU A 11 -19.93 -15.02 -39.05
N HIS A 12 -19.81 -15.25 -37.75
CA HIS A 12 -18.69 -14.75 -36.96
C HIS A 12 -17.40 -15.25 -37.61
N SER A 13 -16.85 -14.42 -38.50
CA SER A 13 -15.51 -14.61 -39.06
C SER A 13 -14.55 -14.66 -37.88
N GLU A 14 -14.10 -15.86 -37.51
CA GLU A 14 -12.94 -16.05 -36.65
C GLU A 14 -11.81 -15.22 -37.27
N LEU A 15 -11.38 -14.18 -36.57
CA LEU A 15 -10.22 -13.36 -36.95
C LEU A 15 -9.01 -14.27 -37.01
N VAL A 16 -8.72 -14.83 -38.19
CA VAL A 16 -7.49 -15.56 -38.45
C VAL A 16 -6.36 -14.57 -38.27
N LEU A 17 -5.63 -14.72 -37.17
CA LEU A 17 -4.43 -13.94 -36.86
C LEU A 17 -3.37 -14.29 -37.91
N VAL A 18 -3.28 -13.48 -38.96
CA VAL A 18 -2.25 -13.62 -39.99
C VAL A 18 -0.90 -13.27 -39.33
N ARG A 19 -0.02 -14.26 -39.24
CA ARG A 19 1.31 -14.14 -38.62
C ARG A 19 2.36 -13.92 -39.70
N ASP A 20 3.34 -13.09 -39.37
CA ASP A 20 4.52 -12.90 -40.22
C ASP A 20 5.69 -13.70 -39.61
N ASP A 21 5.95 -14.89 -40.16
CA ASP A 21 6.98 -15.79 -39.63
C ASP A 21 8.42 -15.33 -39.94
N GLU A 22 8.61 -14.27 -40.73
CA GLU A 22 9.95 -13.72 -41.05
C GLU A 22 10.57 -12.97 -39.86
N TYR A 23 9.77 -12.57 -38.87
CA TYR A 23 10.22 -11.76 -37.74
C TYR A 23 9.84 -12.41 -36.42
N LEU A 24 10.84 -12.67 -35.57
CA LEU A 24 10.64 -13.25 -34.24
C LEU A 24 10.78 -12.19 -33.16
N VAL A 25 9.83 -12.21 -32.22
CA VAL A 25 9.90 -11.37 -31.02
C VAL A 25 10.31 -12.24 -29.83
N PRO A 26 11.35 -11.88 -29.07
CA PRO A 26 11.76 -12.66 -27.90
C PRO A 26 10.64 -12.71 -26.85
N LYS A 27 10.39 -13.87 -26.25
CA LYS A 27 9.42 -14.01 -25.13
C LYS A 27 10.18 -14.08 -23.81
N PHE A 28 10.01 -13.07 -22.96
CA PHE A 28 10.82 -12.92 -21.74
C PHE A 28 10.21 -13.62 -20.52
N LEU A 29 8.90 -13.54 -20.33
CA LEU A 29 8.22 -14.12 -19.17
C LEU A 29 6.86 -14.71 -19.54
N ASP A 30 6.18 -15.30 -18.54
CA ASP A 30 4.81 -15.77 -18.69
C ASP A 30 3.86 -14.60 -18.96
N GLU A 31 2.95 -14.79 -19.92
CA GLU A 31 1.97 -13.77 -20.33
C GLU A 31 0.97 -13.39 -19.24
N HIS A 32 0.82 -14.27 -18.23
CA HIS A 32 0.00 -14.03 -17.06
C HIS A 32 0.66 -13.07 -16.04
N VAL A 33 1.99 -12.89 -16.07
CA VAL A 33 2.64 -11.86 -15.25
C VAL A 33 2.53 -10.50 -15.93
N ALA A 34 2.84 -10.46 -17.21
CA ALA A 34 2.72 -9.26 -18.03
C ALA A 34 2.51 -9.64 -19.49
N SER A 35 1.58 -8.99 -20.16
CA SER A 35 1.43 -9.06 -21.61
C SER A 35 1.10 -7.69 -22.18
N VAL A 36 1.61 -7.43 -23.38
CA VAL A 36 1.31 -6.24 -24.16
C VAL A 36 0.73 -6.68 -25.49
N ARG A 37 -0.27 -5.97 -25.98
CA ARG A 37 -0.89 -6.21 -27.28
C ARG A 37 -0.87 -4.93 -28.09
N LEU A 38 -0.62 -5.10 -29.38
CA LEU A 38 -0.64 -4.05 -30.38
C LEU A 38 -1.70 -4.36 -31.42
N ARG A 39 -2.44 -3.33 -31.84
CA ARG A 39 -3.41 -3.38 -32.93
C ARG A 39 -3.35 -2.09 -33.75
N THR A 40 -3.81 -2.18 -35.00
CA THR A 40 -3.93 -1.04 -35.90
C THR A 40 -5.37 -0.94 -36.40
N PRO A 41 -6.22 -0.10 -35.78
CA PRO A 41 -7.62 0.02 -36.23
C PRO A 41 -7.73 0.68 -37.61
N ASN A 42 -6.80 1.58 -37.94
CA ASN A 42 -6.71 2.24 -39.24
C ASN A 42 -5.31 2.03 -39.81
N ASN A 43 -5.23 1.58 -41.05
CA ASN A 43 -3.96 1.41 -41.76
C ASN A 43 -4.01 2.09 -43.12
N TYR A 44 -3.32 3.23 -43.23
CA TYR A 44 -3.09 3.90 -44.51
C TYR A 44 -1.59 3.93 -44.73
N PHE A 45 -1.05 2.93 -45.42
CA PHE A 45 0.40 2.74 -45.51
C PHE A 45 1.18 4.02 -45.93
N ASN A 46 0.61 4.86 -46.80
CA ASN A 46 1.24 6.12 -47.23
C ASN A 46 1.07 7.29 -46.24
N GLU A 47 0.07 7.27 -45.37
CA GLU A 47 -0.25 8.34 -44.41
C GLU A 47 0.13 7.99 -42.96
N GLY A 48 0.51 6.73 -42.73
CA GLY A 48 0.75 6.12 -41.44
C GLY A 48 -0.43 5.32 -40.91
N TYR A 49 -0.18 4.58 -39.84
CA TYR A 49 -1.18 3.76 -39.17
C TYR A 49 -1.25 4.10 -37.69
N ASP A 50 -2.47 4.11 -37.16
CA ASP A 50 -2.70 4.37 -35.75
C ASP A 50 -2.35 3.12 -34.95
N VAL A 51 -1.63 3.30 -33.83
CA VAL A 51 -1.18 2.22 -32.97
C VAL A 51 -2.01 2.23 -31.69
N GLN A 52 -2.80 1.17 -31.55
CA GLN A 52 -3.55 0.89 -30.34
C GLN A 52 -2.77 -0.07 -29.45
N VAL A 53 -2.60 0.30 -28.19
CA VAL A 53 -1.80 -0.45 -27.21
C VAL A 53 -2.68 -0.85 -26.05
N SER A 54 -2.57 -2.09 -25.61
CA SER A 54 -3.07 -2.52 -24.30
C SER A 54 -2.03 -3.32 -23.55
N ALA A 55 -2.06 -3.21 -22.22
CA ALA A 55 -1.19 -3.97 -21.33
C ALA A 55 -1.99 -4.58 -20.20
N PHE A 56 -1.71 -5.86 -19.96
CA PHE A 56 -2.31 -6.67 -18.92
C PHE A 56 -1.21 -7.13 -17.96
N PHE A 57 -1.53 -7.17 -16.68
CA PHE A 57 -0.63 -7.54 -15.61
C PHE A 57 -1.29 -8.54 -14.67
N GLY A 58 -0.48 -9.33 -13.99
CA GLY A 58 -0.97 -10.28 -13.00
C GLY A 58 0.16 -10.81 -12.13
N ALA A 59 -0.19 -11.80 -11.31
CA ALA A 59 0.74 -12.50 -10.45
C ALA A 59 0.74 -13.99 -10.79
N GLU A 60 1.87 -14.50 -11.29
CA GLU A 60 2.01 -15.90 -11.70
C GLU A 60 3.27 -16.53 -11.13
N ARG A 61 3.25 -17.86 -11.00
CA ARG A 61 4.41 -18.62 -10.56
C ARG A 61 5.40 -18.78 -11.73
N VAL A 62 6.63 -18.38 -11.49
CA VAL A 62 7.74 -18.53 -12.44
C VAL A 62 8.79 -19.48 -11.86
N TYR A 63 9.35 -20.31 -12.73
CA TYR A 63 10.42 -21.25 -12.40
C TYR A 63 11.78 -20.61 -12.71
N LEU A 64 12.68 -20.65 -11.73
CA LEU A 64 14.05 -20.20 -11.83
C LEU A 64 14.96 -21.42 -11.83
N THR A 65 15.91 -21.46 -12.76
CA THR A 65 16.81 -22.61 -12.93
C THR A 65 18.25 -22.20 -12.64
N ALA A 66 18.97 -22.98 -11.84
CA ALA A 66 20.38 -22.74 -11.54
C ALA A 66 21.14 -24.07 -11.60
N GLY A 67 21.74 -24.38 -12.75
CA GLY A 67 22.30 -25.72 -12.99
C GLY A 67 21.22 -26.80 -12.89
N GLU A 68 21.37 -27.74 -11.96
CA GLU A 68 20.39 -28.82 -11.70
C GLU A 68 19.35 -28.45 -10.64
N VAL A 69 19.34 -27.21 -10.14
CA VAL A 69 18.39 -26.72 -9.14
C VAL A 69 17.24 -25.97 -9.80
N GLU A 70 16.02 -26.24 -9.35
CA GLU A 70 14.80 -25.56 -9.75
C GLU A 70 14.11 -24.96 -8.52
N LEU A 71 13.82 -23.66 -8.62
CA LEU A 71 13.10 -22.87 -7.63
C LEU A 71 11.82 -22.34 -8.27
N SER A 72 10.77 -22.16 -7.49
CA SER A 72 9.58 -21.43 -7.94
C SER A 72 9.33 -20.19 -7.09
N THR A 73 8.84 -19.12 -7.70
CA THR A 73 8.47 -17.89 -6.99
C THR A 73 7.27 -17.26 -7.67
N MET A 74 6.42 -16.60 -6.89
CA MET A 74 5.37 -15.74 -7.44
C MET A 74 5.98 -14.39 -7.79
N ILE A 75 5.80 -13.94 -9.03
CA ILE A 75 6.25 -12.62 -9.48
C ILE A 75 5.02 -11.74 -9.68
N SER A 76 5.04 -10.55 -9.09
CA SER A 76 4.08 -9.47 -9.32
C SER A 76 4.80 -8.14 -9.52
N LEU A 77 4.10 -7.14 -10.06
CA LEU A 77 4.68 -5.84 -10.43
C LEU A 77 3.94 -4.72 -9.74
N GLN A 78 4.64 -3.74 -9.19
CA GLN A 78 4.01 -2.53 -8.65
C GLN A 78 3.87 -1.42 -9.69
N LYS A 79 4.80 -1.40 -10.66
CA LYS A 79 4.90 -0.40 -11.72
C LYS A 79 5.53 -1.03 -12.96
N ALA A 80 5.19 -0.50 -14.11
CA ALA A 80 5.80 -0.86 -15.37
C ALA A 80 5.85 0.34 -16.33
N GLU A 81 6.73 0.29 -17.32
CA GLU A 81 6.79 1.24 -18.43
C GLU A 81 6.55 0.47 -19.72
N VAL A 82 5.53 0.88 -20.49
CA VAL A 82 5.25 0.39 -21.83
C VAL A 82 5.94 1.32 -22.81
N VAL A 83 6.98 0.82 -23.49
CA VAL A 83 7.82 1.58 -24.43
C VAL A 83 7.54 1.11 -25.84
N LEU A 84 7.33 2.04 -26.76
CA LEU A 84 7.13 1.77 -28.18
C LEU A 84 8.35 2.21 -29.00
N ASP A 85 8.79 1.34 -29.89
CA ASP A 85 9.83 1.64 -30.88
C ASP A 85 9.32 1.39 -32.30
N GLY A 86 9.54 2.36 -33.19
CA GLY A 86 9.27 2.23 -34.62
C GLY A 86 10.42 1.52 -35.33
N ILE A 87 10.10 0.52 -36.15
CA ILE A 87 11.00 -0.14 -37.09
C ILE A 87 10.67 0.38 -38.48
N HIS A 88 11.64 1.06 -39.11
CA HIS A 88 11.45 1.78 -40.38
C HIS A 88 10.26 2.77 -40.38
N SER A 89 9.84 3.21 -39.19
CA SER A 89 8.76 4.16 -38.96
C SER A 89 9.16 5.19 -37.90
N ASP A 90 8.58 6.38 -38.00
CA ASP A 90 8.62 7.39 -36.94
C ASP A 90 7.29 7.36 -36.18
N LEU A 91 7.36 7.53 -34.85
CA LEU A 91 6.18 7.55 -33.99
C LEU A 91 5.81 9.00 -33.68
N LEU A 92 4.58 9.39 -34.03
CA LEU A 92 3.98 10.65 -33.63
C LEU A 92 2.95 10.42 -32.53
N VAL A 93 2.99 11.24 -31.48
CA VAL A 93 1.94 11.26 -30.46
C VAL A 93 0.73 11.97 -31.02
N LEU A 94 -0.43 11.34 -30.93
CA LEU A 94 -1.71 11.94 -31.28
C LEU A 94 -2.15 12.86 -30.14
N ASP A 95 -2.69 14.04 -30.48
CA ASP A 95 -3.31 14.93 -29.50
C ASP A 95 -4.59 14.29 -28.99
N VAL A 96 -4.49 13.52 -27.91
CA VAL A 96 -5.65 12.87 -27.30
C VAL A 96 -6.39 13.89 -26.44
N PRO A 97 -7.66 14.21 -26.75
CA PRO A 97 -8.46 15.07 -25.90
C PRO A 97 -8.61 14.43 -24.51
N ASN A 98 -8.39 15.21 -23.45
CA ASN A 98 -8.54 14.78 -22.04
C ASN A 98 -9.86 14.04 -21.71
N THR A 99 -10.87 14.15 -22.58
CA THR A 99 -12.18 13.49 -22.47
C THR A 99 -12.13 11.97 -22.71
N GLN A 100 -11.29 11.43 -23.60
CA GLN A 100 -11.23 9.97 -23.84
C GLN A 100 -10.52 9.20 -22.71
N ILE A 101 -9.57 9.85 -22.03
CA ILE A 101 -8.89 9.32 -20.83
C ILE A 101 -9.90 9.13 -19.67
N SER A 102 -10.98 9.93 -19.67
CA SER A 102 -12.02 9.93 -18.63
C SER A 102 -13.11 8.88 -18.85
N GLU A 103 -13.49 8.58 -20.10
CA GLU A 103 -14.57 7.62 -20.40
C GLU A 103 -14.17 6.15 -20.17
N VAL A 104 -12.91 5.79 -20.46
CA VAL A 104 -12.41 4.43 -20.18
C VAL A 104 -12.33 4.17 -18.67
N SER A 105 -12.17 5.22 -17.87
CA SER A 105 -12.09 5.15 -16.40
C SER A 105 -13.45 5.02 -15.71
N GLN A 106 -14.58 5.25 -16.41
CA GLN A 106 -15.92 5.18 -15.81
C GLN A 106 -16.55 3.77 -15.81
N LYS A 107 -15.98 2.79 -16.51
CA LYS A 107 -16.55 1.43 -16.57
C LYS A 107 -16.06 0.46 -15.49
N THR A 108 -15.07 0.83 -14.67
CA THR A 108 -14.69 0.04 -13.49
C THR A 108 -15.53 0.47 -12.29
N LEU A 109 -16.85 0.31 -12.40
CA LEU A 109 -17.76 0.44 -11.27
C LEU A 109 -17.47 -0.72 -10.32
N LEU A 110 -16.82 -0.39 -9.22
CA LEU A 110 -16.53 -1.24 -8.08
C LEU A 110 -17.84 -1.70 -7.42
N GLU A 111 -18.54 -2.66 -8.01
CA GLU A 111 -19.46 -3.54 -7.29
C GLU A 111 -18.66 -4.56 -6.47
N ARG A 112 -17.83 -4.07 -5.54
CA ARG A 112 -17.43 -4.89 -4.38
C ARG A 112 -18.60 -4.93 -3.41
N SER A 113 -19.57 -5.77 -3.73
CA SER A 113 -20.46 -6.35 -2.75
C SER A 113 -19.59 -7.13 -1.76
N GLN A 114 -19.28 -6.51 -0.61
CA GLN A 114 -18.78 -7.22 0.56
C GLN A 114 -19.91 -8.13 1.06
N SER A 115 -20.11 -9.26 0.39
CA SER A 115 -20.76 -10.42 0.98
C SER A 115 -19.81 -10.96 2.05
N ARG A 116 -19.87 -10.36 3.25
CA ARG A 116 -19.45 -11.08 4.45
C ARG A 116 -20.48 -12.19 4.66
N LYS A 117 -20.18 -13.37 4.10
CA LYS A 117 -20.70 -14.64 4.63
C LYS A 117 -20.26 -14.71 6.09
N ASN A 118 -21.15 -14.34 7.01
CA ASN A 118 -21.10 -14.86 8.36
C ASN A 118 -21.43 -16.35 8.27
N GLN A 119 -20.43 -17.18 7.99
CA GLN A 119 -20.47 -18.58 8.40
C GLN A 119 -20.27 -18.59 9.91
N GLN A 120 -21.38 -18.43 10.65
CA GLN A 120 -21.44 -18.95 12.00
C GLN A 120 -21.62 -20.46 11.90
N ASN A 121 -20.60 -21.18 12.38
CA ASN A 121 -20.67 -22.60 12.65
C ASN A 121 -21.82 -22.89 13.62
N LEU A 122 -22.91 -23.46 13.11
CA LEU A 122 -23.85 -24.24 13.90
C LEU A 122 -23.75 -25.69 13.43
N LYS A 123 -23.10 -26.51 14.27
CA LYS A 123 -23.21 -27.97 14.17
C LYS A 123 -24.66 -28.34 14.52
N ALA A 124 -25.37 -28.92 13.56
CA ALA A 124 -26.52 -29.78 13.82
C ALA A 124 -26.55 -30.88 12.76
N SER A 125 -26.40 -32.11 13.22
CA SER A 125 -26.66 -33.34 12.49
C SER A 125 -28.14 -33.47 12.14
N GLY A 126 -28.46 -33.98 10.95
CA GLY A 126 -29.80 -34.41 10.60
C GLY A 126 -30.01 -34.53 9.10
N GLU A 127 -30.17 -35.76 8.62
CA GLU A 127 -30.77 -36.06 7.31
C GLU A 127 -32.19 -35.47 7.21
N GLY A 128 -32.55 -35.01 6.01
CA GLY A 128 -33.93 -34.60 5.72
C GLY A 128 -34.04 -33.82 4.42
N THR A 129 -34.32 -34.53 3.33
CA THR A 129 -35.03 -33.99 2.16
C THR A 129 -36.31 -33.27 2.61
N LEU A 130 -36.62 -32.10 2.04
CA LEU A 130 -37.96 -31.76 1.53
C LEU A 130 -38.05 -30.36 0.88
N ASN A 131 -38.48 -30.41 -0.37
CA ASN A 131 -39.38 -29.55 -1.15
C ASN A 131 -39.83 -28.16 -0.68
N LYS A 132 -39.92 -27.29 -1.70
CA LYS A 132 -40.84 -26.16 -1.88
C LYS A 132 -42.14 -26.30 -1.08
N VAL A 133 -42.45 -25.28 -0.30
CA VAL A 133 -43.84 -24.91 0.03
C VAL A 133 -43.95 -23.38 0.04
N ASN A 134 -44.82 -22.87 -0.84
CA ASN A 134 -45.44 -21.55 -0.73
C ASN A 134 -46.39 -21.56 0.47
N PHE A 135 -46.36 -20.54 1.32
CA PHE A 135 -47.46 -20.27 2.24
C PHE A 135 -47.71 -18.77 2.37
N ASP A 136 -48.82 -18.33 1.78
CA ASP A 136 -49.57 -17.13 2.12
C ASP A 136 -50.42 -17.47 3.34
N ILE A 137 -50.16 -16.86 4.51
CA ILE A 137 -51.14 -16.71 5.59
C ILE A 137 -50.99 -15.33 6.22
N SER A 138 -52.10 -14.59 6.15
CA SER A 138 -52.47 -13.41 6.92
C SER A 138 -52.62 -13.72 8.42
N GLY A 139 -51.99 -12.92 9.28
CA GLY A 139 -52.23 -12.99 10.72
C GLY A 139 -51.23 -12.13 11.49
N GLY A 140 -51.69 -10.97 11.97
CA GLY A 140 -50.86 -10.01 12.67
C GLY A 140 -50.31 -10.54 13.99
N VAL A 141 -48.98 -10.54 14.10
CA VAL A 141 -48.26 -10.53 15.38
C VAL A 141 -47.19 -9.45 15.29
N GLN A 142 -47.24 -8.54 16.25
CA GLN A 142 -46.44 -7.34 16.38
C GLN A 142 -44.97 -7.74 16.67
N ALA A 143 -44.13 -7.72 15.63
CA ALA A 143 -42.68 -7.90 15.76
C ALA A 143 -42.00 -6.65 15.19
N GLY A 144 -41.12 -6.05 16.00
CA GLY A 144 -40.46 -4.78 15.72
C GLY A 144 -39.79 -4.76 14.35
N ARG A 145 -40.24 -3.82 13.50
CA ARG A 145 -39.48 -3.39 12.32
C ARG A 145 -38.25 -2.64 12.81
N ASP A 146 -37.10 -3.30 12.84
CA ASP A 146 -35.83 -2.63 12.67
C ASP A 146 -35.73 -2.14 11.22
N THR A 147 -36.31 -0.98 10.95
CA THR A 147 -35.95 -0.18 9.78
C THR A 147 -34.52 0.32 9.99
N GLN A 148 -33.54 -0.45 9.50
CA GLN A 148 -32.21 0.07 9.23
C GLN A 148 -32.31 1.05 8.06
N THR A 149 -32.57 2.32 8.38
CA THR A 149 -32.34 3.42 7.45
C THR A 149 -30.83 3.60 7.33
N ILE A 150 -30.20 2.86 6.42
CA ILE A 150 -28.82 3.11 6.00
C ILE A 150 -28.86 4.38 5.15
N SER A 151 -28.73 5.55 5.78
CA SER A 151 -28.44 6.79 5.04
C SER A 151 -26.98 6.73 4.60
N LYS A 152 -26.75 6.08 3.45
CA LYS A 152 -25.51 6.16 2.67
C LYS A 152 -25.40 7.59 2.14
N GLN A 153 -24.80 8.50 2.90
CA GLN A 153 -24.30 9.75 2.32
C GLN A 153 -23.01 9.42 1.58
N ILE A 154 -23.15 9.13 0.29
CA ILE A 154 -22.04 9.00 -0.65
C ILE A 154 -21.58 10.43 -0.93
N PHE A 155 -20.44 10.82 -0.36
CA PHE A 155 -19.70 11.98 -0.84
C PHE A 155 -18.99 11.57 -2.12
N GLU A 156 -19.61 11.80 -3.27
CA GLU A 156 -18.96 11.64 -4.57
C GLU A 156 -17.96 12.79 -4.76
N THR A 157 -16.70 12.54 -4.42
CA THR A 157 -15.59 13.29 -5.00
C THR A 157 -15.06 12.44 -6.15
N ASN A 158 -15.63 12.65 -7.34
CA ASN A 158 -15.13 12.03 -8.58
C ASN A 158 -13.76 12.62 -8.93
N ARG A 159 -12.70 12.00 -8.39
CA ARG A 159 -11.35 12.08 -8.96
C ARG A 159 -11.12 10.82 -9.76
N ILE A 160 -11.26 10.94 -11.07
CA ILE A 160 -10.83 9.92 -12.03
C ILE A 160 -9.30 9.80 -11.87
N ARG A 161 -8.84 8.67 -11.35
CA ARG A 161 -7.41 8.31 -11.36
C ARG A 161 -7.23 7.28 -12.46
N THR A 162 -6.53 7.64 -13.51
CA THR A 162 -5.99 6.67 -14.46
C THR A 162 -4.84 5.93 -13.79
N SER A 163 -4.74 4.62 -13.97
CA SER A 163 -3.62 3.80 -13.50
C SER A 163 -2.40 3.88 -14.44
N TRP A 164 -2.35 4.91 -15.29
CA TRP A 164 -1.25 5.15 -16.21
C TRP A 164 -1.10 6.65 -16.56
N ASP A 165 0.12 7.04 -16.92
CA ASP A 165 0.53 8.38 -17.36
C ASP A 165 1.45 8.28 -18.59
N LEU A 166 1.27 9.16 -19.58
CA LEU A 166 2.22 9.34 -20.69
C LEU A 166 3.43 10.16 -20.19
N ILE A 167 4.64 9.59 -20.25
CA ILE A 167 5.85 10.21 -19.68
C ILE A 167 6.78 10.76 -20.76
N SER A 168 6.76 10.15 -21.93
CA SER A 168 7.49 10.61 -23.11
C SER A 168 6.68 10.34 -24.35
N ASP A 169 7.18 10.82 -25.48
CA ASP A 169 6.62 10.57 -26.81
C ASP A 169 6.48 9.07 -27.16
N ARG A 170 7.16 8.18 -26.45
CA ARG A 170 7.18 6.73 -26.71
C ARG A 170 6.86 5.86 -25.51
N THR A 171 6.65 6.46 -24.34
CA THR A 171 6.58 5.70 -23.08
C THR A 171 5.38 6.08 -22.27
N VAL A 172 4.56 5.08 -21.94
CA VAL A 172 3.51 5.16 -20.92
C VAL A 172 3.98 4.43 -19.67
N ARG A 173 3.82 5.06 -18.51
CA ARG A 173 4.02 4.40 -17.22
C ARG A 173 2.69 3.94 -16.69
N VAL A 174 2.66 2.71 -16.20
CA VAL A 174 1.53 2.10 -15.53
C VAL A 174 1.86 1.93 -14.05
N PHE A 175 0.93 2.29 -13.17
CA PHE A 175 1.08 2.17 -11.72
C PHE A 175 -0.28 2.12 -11.03
N GLU A 176 -0.36 1.31 -9.97
CA GLU A 176 -1.46 1.35 -9.01
C GLU A 176 -0.93 1.86 -7.66
N GLY A 177 -1.74 2.59 -6.88
CA GLY A 177 -1.34 3.39 -5.71
C GLY A 177 -0.72 2.63 -4.53
N GLY A 178 0.44 2.00 -4.74
CA GLY A 178 1.14 1.14 -3.79
C GLY A 178 0.64 -0.31 -3.74
N GLN A 179 -0.11 -0.76 -4.75
CA GLN A 179 -0.56 -2.14 -4.91
C GLN A 179 0.14 -2.79 -6.10
N ASP A 180 0.10 -4.12 -6.17
CA ASP A 180 0.57 -4.86 -7.33
C ASP A 180 -0.46 -4.70 -8.46
N LEU A 181 0.02 -4.45 -9.68
CA LEU A 181 -0.76 -4.36 -10.91
C LEU A 181 -1.51 -5.67 -11.16
N ASP A 182 -2.82 -5.57 -11.42
CA ASP A 182 -3.69 -6.73 -11.63
C ASP A 182 -4.77 -6.43 -12.67
N GLY A 183 -4.81 -7.21 -13.74
CA GLY A 183 -5.76 -7.05 -14.82
C GLY A 183 -5.29 -6.11 -15.92
N VAL A 184 -6.25 -5.46 -16.59
CA VAL A 184 -6.00 -4.53 -17.70
C VAL A 184 -5.75 -3.12 -17.14
N GLU A 185 -4.48 -2.76 -17.00
CA GLU A 185 -4.07 -1.47 -16.44
C GLU A 185 -3.81 -0.41 -17.50
N LEU A 186 -3.40 -0.84 -18.70
CA LEU A 186 -3.42 0.00 -19.88
C LEU A 186 -4.52 -0.53 -20.81
N PRO A 187 -5.70 0.11 -20.82
CA PRO A 187 -6.77 -0.27 -21.74
C PRO A 187 -6.35 -0.02 -23.19
N GLU A 188 -7.14 -0.50 -24.16
CA GLU A 188 -6.83 -0.35 -25.59
C GLU A 188 -6.85 1.13 -26.03
N VAL A 189 -5.74 1.84 -25.83
CA VAL A 189 -5.57 3.27 -26.08
C VAL A 189 -4.83 3.50 -27.39
N THR A 190 -5.32 4.45 -28.18
CA THR A 190 -4.70 4.89 -29.44
C THR A 190 -4.01 6.23 -29.20
N LEU A 191 -2.73 6.18 -28.81
CA LEU A 191 -1.94 7.39 -28.50
C LEU A 191 -0.92 7.73 -29.58
N TRP A 192 -0.60 6.80 -30.48
CA TRP A 192 0.48 6.97 -31.44
C TRP A 192 0.00 6.72 -32.87
N ARG A 193 0.65 7.41 -33.81
CA ARG A 193 0.61 7.10 -35.23
C ARG A 193 2.03 6.78 -35.70
N ALA A 194 2.20 5.63 -36.33
CA ALA A 194 3.45 5.23 -36.95
C ALA A 194 3.44 5.68 -38.42
N ILE A 195 4.43 6.48 -38.81
CA ILE A 195 4.62 6.97 -40.17
C ILE A 195 5.80 6.24 -40.80
N PRO A 196 5.60 5.49 -41.89
CA PRO A 196 6.68 4.86 -42.63
C PRO A 196 7.73 5.87 -43.11
N LYS A 197 9.01 5.52 -42.98
CA LYS A 197 10.12 6.31 -43.54
C LYS A 197 10.23 6.16 -45.04
N THR A 198 9.87 4.99 -45.55
CA THR A 198 9.86 4.62 -46.96
C THR A 198 8.53 3.92 -47.27
N THR A 199 8.08 4.03 -48.52
CA THR A 199 6.88 3.33 -49.01
C THR A 199 7.21 1.99 -49.69
N GLN A 200 8.46 1.56 -49.64
CA GLN A 200 8.93 0.35 -50.32
C GLN A 200 9.20 -0.80 -49.36
N ASP A 201 9.53 -0.49 -48.11
CA ASP A 201 9.93 -1.48 -47.11
C ASP A 201 8.79 -1.78 -46.12
N ALA A 202 8.83 -2.96 -45.53
CA ALA A 202 7.96 -3.26 -44.40
C ALA A 202 8.32 -2.35 -43.21
N THR A 203 7.29 -1.91 -42.50
CA THR A 203 7.45 -1.11 -41.28
C THR A 203 6.82 -1.84 -40.12
N GLY A 204 7.21 -1.50 -38.90
CA GLY A 204 6.62 -2.11 -37.73
C GLY A 204 6.72 -1.25 -36.50
N VAL A 205 6.03 -1.71 -35.46
CA VAL A 205 6.09 -1.11 -34.13
C VAL A 205 6.26 -2.23 -33.12
N VAL A 206 7.23 -2.07 -32.23
CA VAL A 206 7.50 -3.00 -31.14
C VAL A 206 7.14 -2.31 -29.83
N ALA A 207 6.26 -2.94 -29.06
CA ALA A 207 5.98 -2.53 -27.68
C ALA A 207 6.72 -3.45 -26.72
N ARG A 208 7.30 -2.87 -25.67
CA ARG A 208 8.01 -3.58 -24.60
C ARG A 208 7.49 -3.14 -23.24
N ILE A 209 7.23 -4.10 -22.37
CA ILE A 209 6.99 -3.85 -20.95
C ILE A 209 8.34 -3.90 -20.24
N ARG A 210 8.81 -2.74 -19.80
CA ARG A 210 10.03 -2.56 -19.02
C ARG A 210 9.71 -2.37 -17.55
N VAL A 211 10.53 -2.97 -16.69
CA VAL A 211 10.42 -2.83 -15.24
C VAL A 211 11.78 -2.55 -14.63
N ARG A 212 11.78 -1.90 -13.47
CA ARG A 212 12.97 -1.73 -12.64
C ARG A 212 13.00 -2.79 -11.55
N GLU A 213 14.19 -3.04 -11.01
CA GLU A 213 14.37 -4.04 -9.96
C GLU A 213 13.49 -3.74 -8.74
N ASP A 214 13.38 -2.49 -8.30
CA ASP A 214 12.56 -2.09 -7.16
C ASP A 214 11.04 -2.24 -7.40
N TRP A 215 10.60 -2.43 -8.65
CA TRP A 215 9.18 -2.57 -9.01
C TRP A 215 8.71 -4.03 -9.06
N LEU A 216 9.65 -4.97 -9.08
CA LEU A 216 9.38 -6.41 -9.02
C LEU A 216 9.14 -6.84 -7.57
N THR A 217 8.07 -7.60 -7.33
CA THR A 217 7.80 -8.23 -6.05
C THR A 217 7.93 -9.73 -6.19
N PHE A 218 8.77 -10.34 -5.34
CA PHE A 218 8.89 -11.80 -5.25
C PHE A 218 8.19 -12.25 -3.97
N SER A 219 7.30 -13.23 -4.08
CA SER A 219 6.62 -13.80 -2.93
C SER A 219 6.48 -15.31 -3.04
N LYS A 220 6.30 -15.98 -1.90
CA LYS A 220 6.07 -17.43 -1.83
C LYS A 220 7.15 -18.26 -2.56
N THR A 221 8.41 -17.85 -2.45
CA THR A 221 9.55 -18.59 -2.99
C THR A 221 9.63 -19.98 -2.38
N ARG A 222 9.82 -21.00 -3.21
CA ARG A 222 9.93 -22.41 -2.81
C ARG A 222 11.05 -23.10 -3.55
N TYR A 223 11.68 -24.05 -2.86
CA TYR A 223 12.51 -25.06 -3.48
C TYR A 223 11.62 -26.15 -4.06
N GLU A 224 11.79 -26.46 -5.35
CA GLU A 224 11.02 -27.50 -6.04
C GLU A 224 11.82 -28.79 -6.14
N LYS A 225 13.04 -28.72 -6.69
CA LYS A 225 13.96 -29.85 -6.80
C LYS A 225 15.39 -29.38 -7.01
N GLY A 226 16.34 -30.26 -6.76
CA GLY A 226 17.75 -29.98 -6.93
C GLY A 226 18.61 -31.17 -6.54
N LYS A 227 19.82 -31.22 -7.08
CA LYS A 227 20.85 -32.20 -6.73
C LYS A 227 22.13 -31.48 -6.28
N GLY A 228 23.03 -32.25 -5.68
CA GLY A 228 24.33 -31.75 -5.23
C GLY A 228 24.27 -30.93 -3.95
N SER A 229 25.44 -30.40 -3.55
CA SER A 229 25.62 -29.63 -2.32
C SER A 229 24.76 -28.36 -2.29
N VAL A 230 24.65 -27.66 -3.42
CA VAL A 230 23.88 -26.41 -3.52
C VAL A 230 22.38 -26.68 -3.36
N GLY A 231 21.84 -27.69 -4.04
CA GLY A 231 20.43 -28.08 -3.88
C GLY A 231 20.08 -28.42 -2.43
N PHE A 232 20.93 -29.21 -1.77
CA PHE A 232 20.77 -29.55 -0.36
C PHE A 232 20.86 -28.32 0.57
N ALA A 233 21.79 -27.40 0.31
CA ALA A 233 21.94 -26.18 1.09
C ALA A 233 20.71 -25.26 0.97
N ILE A 234 20.13 -25.15 -0.23
CA ILE A 234 18.89 -24.40 -0.48
C ILE A 234 17.71 -25.05 0.23
N GLU A 235 17.56 -26.36 0.10
CA GLU A 235 16.50 -27.12 0.80
C GLU A 235 16.61 -26.93 2.32
N LYS A 236 17.82 -27.03 2.87
CA LYS A 236 18.12 -26.76 4.27
C LYS A 236 17.79 -25.31 4.66
N LEU A 237 18.07 -24.34 3.79
CA LEU A 237 17.75 -22.93 4.04
C LEU A 237 16.23 -22.73 4.16
N PHE A 238 15.43 -23.25 3.23
CA PHE A 238 13.96 -23.11 3.25
C PHE A 238 13.28 -23.90 4.37
N THR A 239 13.93 -24.95 4.89
CA THR A 239 13.45 -25.70 6.06
C THR A 239 13.96 -25.15 7.40
N SER A 240 14.97 -24.27 7.37
CA SER A 240 15.52 -23.65 8.58
C SER A 240 14.56 -22.65 9.22
N ALA A 241 14.76 -22.38 10.51
CA ALA A 241 14.04 -21.32 11.23
C ALA A 241 14.64 -19.91 10.99
N ASN A 242 15.66 -19.78 10.13
CA ASN A 242 16.32 -18.50 9.86
C ASN A 242 15.58 -17.72 8.77
N TYR A 243 14.44 -17.13 9.16
CA TYR A 243 13.60 -16.32 8.27
C TYR A 243 14.35 -15.16 7.63
N ARG A 244 15.31 -14.57 8.34
CA ARG A 244 16.13 -13.47 7.80
C ARG A 244 16.99 -13.94 6.64
N LYS A 245 17.68 -15.07 6.78
CA LYS A 245 18.50 -15.63 5.68
C LYS A 245 17.63 -16.04 4.48
N GLN A 246 16.41 -16.54 4.71
CA GLN A 246 15.43 -16.82 3.64
C GLN A 246 14.96 -15.55 2.91
N GLU A 247 14.71 -14.46 3.65
CA GLU A 247 14.33 -13.16 3.07
C GLU A 247 15.48 -12.59 2.23
N LEU A 248 16.69 -12.56 2.78
CA LEU A 248 17.90 -12.13 2.07
C LEU A 248 18.17 -12.98 0.82
N PHE A 249 17.94 -14.29 0.91
CA PHE A 249 18.02 -15.18 -0.24
C PHE A 249 16.96 -14.87 -1.30
N THR A 250 15.73 -14.54 -0.90
CA THR A 250 14.69 -14.12 -1.84
C THR A 250 15.06 -12.82 -2.56
N ILE A 251 15.72 -11.88 -1.86
CA ILE A 251 16.25 -10.65 -2.47
C ILE A 251 17.35 -10.97 -3.48
N LEU A 252 18.26 -11.90 -3.16
CA LEU A 252 19.26 -12.37 -4.12
C LEU A 252 18.60 -12.95 -5.38
N LEU A 253 17.62 -13.84 -5.20
CA LEU A 253 16.92 -14.47 -6.32
C LEU A 253 16.23 -13.43 -7.20
N LYS A 254 15.59 -12.44 -6.58
CA LYS A 254 15.00 -11.30 -7.29
C LYS A 254 16.05 -10.54 -8.10
N HIS A 255 17.20 -10.22 -7.50
CA HIS A 255 18.28 -9.52 -8.17
C HIS A 255 18.83 -10.31 -9.37
N LEU A 256 19.14 -11.59 -9.17
CA LEU A 256 19.66 -12.45 -10.23
C LEU A 256 18.64 -12.68 -11.35
N ALA A 257 17.37 -12.85 -11.01
CA ALA A 257 16.30 -12.96 -11.99
C ALA A 257 16.13 -11.67 -12.80
N PHE A 258 16.22 -10.52 -12.13
CA PHE A 258 16.20 -9.22 -12.80
C PHE A 258 17.37 -9.10 -13.80
N LEU A 259 18.60 -9.41 -13.40
CA LEU A 259 19.77 -9.43 -14.28
C LEU A 259 19.59 -10.38 -15.47
N GLY A 260 19.01 -11.58 -15.25
CA GLY A 260 18.71 -12.53 -16.30
C GLY A 260 17.65 -12.07 -17.31
N LEU A 261 16.84 -11.08 -16.95
CA LEU A 261 15.80 -10.46 -17.80
C LEU A 261 16.27 -9.16 -18.47
N GLN A 262 17.49 -8.69 -18.17
CA GLN A 262 18.07 -7.52 -18.83
C GLN A 262 18.62 -7.90 -20.21
N LYS A 263 18.48 -6.98 -21.17
CA LYS A 263 19.25 -7.03 -22.40
C LYS A 263 20.63 -6.40 -22.19
N SER A 264 21.61 -6.78 -23.00
CA SER A 264 23.00 -6.29 -22.89
C SER A 264 23.15 -4.76 -22.99
N ASP A 265 22.17 -4.08 -23.57
CA ASP A 265 22.10 -2.63 -23.74
C ASP A 265 21.29 -1.91 -22.64
N GLU A 266 20.58 -2.63 -21.76
CA GLU A 266 19.68 -2.06 -20.75
C GLU A 266 20.18 -2.34 -19.32
N SER A 267 21.00 -1.46 -18.75
CA SER A 267 21.60 -1.71 -17.42
C SER A 267 20.67 -1.46 -16.23
N LEU A 268 19.56 -0.74 -16.41
CA LEU A 268 18.67 -0.31 -15.31
C LEU A 268 17.25 -0.88 -15.41
N GLN A 269 16.93 -1.56 -16.50
CA GLN A 269 15.59 -2.05 -16.79
C GLN A 269 15.66 -3.49 -17.30
N ALA A 270 14.62 -4.25 -17.00
CA ALA A 270 14.41 -5.59 -17.55
C ALA A 270 13.15 -5.56 -18.42
N THR A 271 13.18 -6.30 -19.53
CA THR A 271 12.01 -6.43 -20.41
C THR A 271 11.25 -7.70 -20.02
N LEU A 272 9.95 -7.59 -19.71
CA LEU A 272 9.11 -8.72 -19.28
C LEU A 272 8.20 -9.28 -20.36
N ALA A 273 7.77 -8.41 -21.28
CA ALA A 273 6.88 -8.79 -22.35
C ALA A 273 7.13 -7.89 -23.56
N THR A 274 6.89 -8.44 -24.74
CA THR A 274 7.05 -7.72 -25.98
C THR A 274 6.01 -8.18 -26.99
N ALA A 275 5.52 -7.25 -27.79
CA ALA A 275 4.68 -7.52 -28.94
C ALA A 275 5.14 -6.66 -30.09
N ALA A 276 4.98 -7.16 -31.32
CA ALA A 276 5.25 -6.38 -32.51
C ALA A 276 4.15 -6.56 -33.54
N ILE A 277 3.88 -5.48 -34.25
CA ILE A 277 3.06 -5.44 -35.46
C ILE A 277 3.93 -5.05 -36.63
N ILE A 278 3.63 -5.63 -37.79
CA ILE A 278 4.33 -5.39 -39.05
C ILE A 278 3.29 -5.00 -40.10
N VAL A 279 3.58 -3.95 -40.83
CA VAL A 279 2.75 -3.45 -41.94
C VAL A 279 3.60 -3.44 -43.20
N ARG A 280 3.13 -4.18 -44.22
CA ARG A 280 3.80 -4.28 -45.52
C ARG A 280 3.12 -3.35 -46.55
N PRO A 281 3.87 -2.79 -47.52
CA PRO A 281 3.30 -1.92 -48.55
C PRO A 281 2.14 -2.55 -49.33
N GLU A 282 2.19 -3.87 -49.54
CA GLU A 282 1.21 -4.62 -50.32
C GLU A 282 0.02 -5.16 -49.49
N SER A 283 0.00 -4.91 -48.17
CA SER A 283 -1.03 -5.42 -47.26
C SER A 283 -1.71 -4.31 -46.48
N GLU A 284 -3.03 -4.25 -46.57
CA GLU A 284 -3.85 -3.37 -45.73
C GLU A 284 -3.99 -3.90 -44.29
N VAL A 285 -3.62 -5.16 -44.04
CA VAL A 285 -3.71 -5.80 -42.72
C VAL A 285 -2.33 -5.80 -42.06
N ALA A 286 -2.26 -5.35 -40.81
CA ALA A 286 -1.09 -5.49 -39.97
C ALA A 286 -0.96 -6.94 -39.48
N LEU A 287 0.25 -7.48 -39.58
CA LEU A 287 0.59 -8.83 -39.15
C LEU A 287 1.20 -8.79 -37.75
N SER A 288 0.81 -9.72 -36.89
CA SER A 288 1.50 -9.89 -35.60
C SER A 288 2.74 -10.75 -35.78
N ALA A 289 3.86 -10.32 -35.22
CA ALA A 289 5.07 -11.12 -35.21
C ALA A 289 4.96 -12.25 -34.16
N PRO A 290 5.29 -13.51 -34.49
CA PRO A 290 5.31 -14.60 -33.54
C PRO A 290 6.30 -14.36 -32.40
N SER A 291 5.93 -14.85 -31.21
CA SER A 291 6.80 -14.83 -30.05
C SER A 291 7.62 -16.12 -29.96
N GLU A 292 8.88 -16.01 -29.56
CA GLU A 292 9.73 -17.16 -29.27
C GLU A 292 9.18 -17.98 -28.08
N GLY A 293 9.64 -19.22 -27.94
CA GLY A 293 9.29 -20.08 -26.82
C GLY A 293 9.60 -19.43 -25.47
N ARG A 294 8.90 -19.87 -24.41
CA ARG A 294 9.04 -19.35 -23.05
C ARG A 294 10.51 -19.37 -22.61
N ALA A 295 11.10 -18.20 -22.34
CA ALA A 295 12.42 -18.13 -21.74
C ALA A 295 12.38 -18.66 -20.30
N ASN A 296 13.26 -19.61 -20.00
CA ASN A 296 13.56 -19.99 -18.62
C ASN A 296 14.57 -19.00 -18.06
N ILE A 297 14.31 -18.47 -16.86
CA ILE A 297 15.25 -17.59 -16.19
C ILE A 297 16.37 -18.47 -15.60
N SER A 298 17.55 -18.37 -16.19
CA SER A 298 18.75 -19.06 -15.70
C SER A 298 19.50 -18.16 -14.72
N LEU A 299 19.76 -18.67 -13.52
CA LEU A 299 20.48 -17.96 -12.46
C LEU A 299 21.92 -18.47 -12.37
N PRO A 300 22.90 -17.58 -12.13
CA PRO A 300 24.28 -17.98 -11.93
C PRO A 300 24.44 -18.76 -10.62
N ILE A 301 24.70 -20.06 -10.74
CA ILE A 301 24.83 -20.98 -9.59
C ILE A 301 25.94 -20.54 -8.61
N GLN A 302 27.00 -19.90 -9.13
CA GLN A 302 28.13 -19.42 -8.33
C GLN A 302 27.70 -18.30 -7.36
N SER A 303 26.82 -17.39 -7.78
CA SER A 303 26.30 -16.31 -6.92
C SER A 303 25.41 -16.87 -5.82
N ILE A 304 24.59 -17.87 -6.16
CA ILE A 304 23.76 -18.60 -5.19
C ILE A 304 24.64 -19.30 -4.16
N GLN A 305 25.66 -20.02 -4.61
CA GLN A 305 26.59 -20.72 -3.74
C GLN A 305 27.35 -19.75 -2.82
N ALA A 306 27.87 -18.64 -3.36
CA ALA A 306 28.57 -17.63 -2.57
C ALA A 306 27.72 -17.07 -1.41
N PHE A 307 26.41 -16.90 -1.62
CA PHE A 307 25.50 -16.48 -0.54
C PHE A 307 25.22 -17.59 0.48
N LEU A 308 25.07 -18.84 0.02
CA LEU A 308 24.81 -19.98 0.91
C LEU A 308 26.02 -20.29 1.80
N ASP A 309 27.22 -20.10 1.27
CA ASP A 309 28.50 -20.30 1.96
C ASP A 309 28.86 -19.10 2.86
N ALA A 310 28.08 -18.00 2.83
CA ALA A 310 28.32 -16.85 3.68
C ALA A 310 28.14 -17.19 5.17
N GLU A 311 29.10 -16.74 5.97
CA GLU A 311 29.06 -16.85 7.44
C GLU A 311 27.85 -16.09 8.01
N ASP A 312 27.33 -16.60 9.13
CA ASP A 312 26.20 -15.97 9.82
C ASP A 312 26.56 -14.52 10.22
N GLY A 313 25.75 -13.56 9.77
CA GLY A 313 25.98 -12.12 9.95
C GLY A 313 26.69 -11.44 8.79
N GLN A 314 27.23 -12.18 7.81
CA GLN A 314 27.85 -11.63 6.59
C GLN A 314 26.96 -11.72 5.35
N GLU A 315 25.71 -12.14 5.48
CA GLU A 315 24.82 -12.32 4.34
C GLU A 315 24.52 -10.99 3.62
N GLU A 316 24.28 -9.90 4.37
CA GLU A 316 24.03 -8.58 3.78
C GLU A 316 25.24 -8.04 3.02
N SER A 317 26.45 -8.18 3.57
CA SER A 317 27.68 -7.79 2.88
C SER A 317 27.91 -8.64 1.63
N THR A 318 27.54 -9.92 1.68
CA THR A 318 27.63 -10.82 0.53
C THR A 318 26.66 -10.40 -0.58
N LEU A 319 25.41 -10.04 -0.24
CA LEU A 319 24.47 -9.48 -1.23
C LEU A 319 25.01 -8.23 -1.91
N VAL A 320 25.57 -7.30 -1.13
CA VAL A 320 26.17 -6.07 -1.67
C VAL A 320 27.36 -6.39 -2.58
N ALA A 321 28.22 -7.36 -2.19
CA ALA A 321 29.33 -7.81 -3.02
C ALA A 321 28.87 -8.48 -4.33
N LEU A 322 27.70 -9.13 -4.31
CA LEU A 322 27.04 -9.71 -5.50
C LEU A 322 26.29 -8.69 -6.36
N GLY A 323 26.31 -7.40 -6.00
CA GLY A 323 25.73 -6.32 -6.79
C GLY A 323 24.34 -5.84 -6.33
N VAL A 324 23.77 -6.43 -5.28
CA VAL A 324 22.47 -6.01 -4.76
C VAL A 324 22.56 -4.61 -4.16
N ALA A 325 21.71 -3.70 -4.64
CA ALA A 325 21.69 -2.33 -4.12
C ALA A 325 21.24 -2.29 -2.65
N ARG A 326 21.99 -1.58 -1.81
CA ARG A 326 21.76 -1.55 -0.35
C ARG A 326 20.35 -1.10 0.06
N HIS A 327 19.70 -0.26 -0.73
CA HIS A 327 18.34 0.21 -0.45
C HIS A 327 17.26 -0.86 -0.68
N LEU A 328 17.57 -1.93 -1.41
CA LEU A 328 16.70 -3.09 -1.62
C LEU A 328 16.79 -4.09 -0.49
N ILE A 329 17.84 -4.01 0.33
CA ILE A 329 18.02 -4.85 1.51
C ILE A 329 17.20 -4.21 2.65
N PRO A 330 16.11 -4.85 3.12
CA PRO A 330 15.34 -4.33 4.24
C PRO A 330 16.28 -4.25 5.43
N ASN A 331 16.33 -3.11 6.13
CA ASN A 331 17.12 -3.01 7.34
C ASN A 331 16.70 -4.12 8.32
N PRO A 332 17.64 -4.73 9.07
CA PRO A 332 17.36 -5.84 10.00
C PRO A 332 16.34 -5.50 11.11
N VAL A 333 15.91 -4.24 11.21
CA VAL A 333 14.81 -3.81 12.07
C VAL A 333 13.42 -4.19 11.52
N ALA A 334 13.30 -4.63 10.25
CA ALA A 334 12.03 -4.86 9.55
C ALA A 334 11.62 -6.33 9.37
N SER A 335 12.57 -7.28 9.50
CA SER A 335 12.37 -8.70 9.17
C SER A 335 11.79 -9.55 10.30
N ASP A 336 11.62 -8.99 11.50
CA ASP A 336 10.96 -9.65 12.62
C ASP A 336 9.43 -9.63 12.49
N THR A 337 8.84 -9.49 11.30
CA THR A 337 7.41 -9.19 11.14
C THR A 337 6.47 -10.31 11.59
N GLU A 338 6.93 -11.56 11.69
CA GLU A 338 6.16 -12.63 12.32
C GLU A 338 6.37 -12.76 13.84
N GLN A 339 7.55 -12.41 14.37
CA GLN A 339 7.79 -12.33 15.82
C GLN A 339 7.29 -10.98 16.43
N LEU A 340 7.09 -9.96 15.60
CA LEU A 340 6.58 -8.62 15.94
C LEU A 340 5.10 -8.61 16.28
N LYS A 341 4.33 -9.67 16.01
CA LYS A 341 3.00 -9.81 16.61
C LYS A 341 3.06 -9.90 18.13
N ASN A 342 4.19 -10.38 18.68
CA ASN A 342 4.38 -10.54 20.12
C ASN A 342 5.32 -9.48 20.73
N ASN A 343 6.15 -8.78 19.95
CA ASN A 343 7.01 -7.71 20.43
C ASN A 343 6.87 -6.42 19.61
N VAL A 344 5.63 -5.92 19.50
CA VAL A 344 5.35 -4.56 19.05
C VAL A 344 6.23 -3.58 19.85
N LYS A 345 7.38 -3.17 19.29
CA LYS A 345 7.85 -1.79 19.48
C LYS A 345 6.66 -0.96 19.02
N SER A 346 5.91 -0.43 19.97
CA SER A 346 4.70 0.31 19.69
C SER A 346 5.05 1.42 18.74
N ASP A 347 4.56 1.32 17.49
CA ASP A 347 4.62 2.42 16.54
C ASP A 347 4.35 3.70 17.31
N PHE A 348 5.31 4.62 17.26
CA PHE A 348 5.21 5.84 18.03
C PHE A 348 3.94 6.57 17.62
N LEU A 349 2.98 6.64 18.54
CA LEU A 349 1.71 7.31 18.36
C LEU A 349 1.57 8.29 19.53
N PRO A 350 2.03 9.53 19.35
CA PRO A 350 2.18 10.48 20.46
C PRO A 350 0.88 10.65 21.23
N ARG A 351 1.03 10.81 22.55
CA ARG A 351 -0.09 11.03 23.48
C ARG A 351 0.18 12.22 24.41
N GLY A 352 1.43 12.40 24.79
CA GLY A 352 1.91 13.42 25.72
C GLY A 352 2.47 14.66 25.03
N SER A 353 3.12 15.50 25.82
CA SER A 353 3.83 16.69 25.34
C SER A 353 5.29 16.34 25.00
N PRO A 354 5.84 16.84 23.88
CA PRO A 354 7.26 16.64 23.57
C PRO A 354 8.18 17.24 24.63
N LEU A 355 7.76 18.32 25.31
CA LEU A 355 8.55 18.96 26.36
C LEU A 355 8.58 18.13 27.64
N ASP A 356 7.47 17.47 27.99
CA ASP A 356 7.45 16.55 29.13
C ASP A 356 8.31 15.32 28.85
N ALA A 357 8.34 14.84 27.59
CA ALA A 357 9.21 13.75 27.17
C ALA A 357 10.70 14.13 27.31
N ILE A 358 11.09 15.34 26.91
CA ILE A 358 12.46 15.84 27.10
C ILE A 358 12.82 15.93 28.58
N LYS A 359 11.95 16.54 29.42
CA LYS A 359 12.21 16.67 30.86
C LYS A 359 12.34 15.31 31.54
N ALA A 360 11.45 14.37 31.21
CA ALA A 360 11.49 13.02 31.75
C ALA A 360 12.77 12.27 31.35
N LEU A 361 13.18 12.37 30.07
CA LEU A 361 14.40 11.74 29.59
C LEU A 361 15.66 12.40 30.17
N GLN A 362 15.65 13.71 30.37
CA GLN A 362 16.75 14.44 31.02
C GLN A 362 16.92 14.02 32.49
N LEU A 363 15.81 13.89 33.21
CA LEU A 363 15.83 13.39 34.57
C LEU A 363 16.39 11.97 34.63
N LEU A 364 15.93 11.07 33.75
CA LEU A 364 16.45 9.70 33.64
C LEU A 364 17.95 9.66 33.27
N THR A 365 18.40 10.52 32.37
CA THR A 365 19.83 10.58 31.98
C THR A 365 20.72 11.06 33.14
N THR A 366 20.17 11.90 34.03
CA THR A 366 20.92 12.48 35.17
C THR A 366 20.90 11.57 36.40
N THR A 367 19.74 10.95 36.69
CA THR A 367 19.51 10.14 37.90
C THR A 367 19.68 8.63 37.67
N GLY A 368 19.76 8.21 36.41
CA GLY A 368 19.82 6.80 36.04
C GLY A 368 18.44 6.15 36.06
N THR A 369 18.26 5.16 36.93
CA THR A 369 17.01 4.37 36.98
C THR A 369 16.03 4.99 37.98
N LEU A 370 14.81 5.30 37.52
CA LEU A 370 13.73 5.81 38.37
C LEU A 370 12.54 4.85 38.39
N GLY A 371 11.78 4.85 39.49
CA GLY A 371 10.54 4.06 39.59
C GLY A 371 9.50 4.51 38.54
N VAL A 372 8.87 3.55 37.85
CA VAL A 372 7.83 3.84 36.85
C VAL A 372 6.71 4.73 37.40
N GLU A 373 6.29 4.49 38.65
CA GLU A 373 5.18 5.22 39.27
C GLU A 373 5.54 6.68 39.56
N TYR A 374 6.79 6.96 39.94
CA TYR A 374 7.26 8.34 40.11
C TYR A 374 7.24 9.11 38.78
N LEU A 375 7.74 8.51 37.69
CA LEU A 375 7.72 9.13 36.37
C LEU A 375 6.30 9.37 35.85
N LYS A 376 5.40 8.42 36.08
CA LYS A 376 3.98 8.57 35.73
C LYS A 376 3.31 9.68 36.54
N PHE A 377 3.64 9.80 37.82
CA PHE A 377 3.11 10.86 38.69
C PHE A 377 3.56 12.25 38.21
N GLU A 378 4.87 12.42 37.97
CA GLU A 378 5.45 13.70 37.59
C GLU A 378 5.11 14.12 36.16
N PHE A 379 5.35 13.23 35.19
CA PHE A 379 5.27 13.55 33.76
C PHE A 379 4.05 12.96 33.05
N GLY A 380 3.30 12.07 33.71
CA GLY A 380 2.13 11.39 33.15
C GLY A 380 2.46 10.07 32.43
N ASP A 381 1.52 9.13 32.50
CA ASP A 381 1.62 7.80 31.85
C ASP A 381 1.82 7.87 30.33
N ASN A 382 1.25 8.89 29.68
CA ASN A 382 1.42 9.11 28.25
C ASN A 382 2.87 9.43 27.88
N THR A 383 3.56 10.24 28.68
CA THR A 383 4.95 10.63 28.44
C THR A 383 5.89 9.44 28.54
N VAL A 384 5.70 8.60 29.58
CA VAL A 384 6.49 7.37 29.76
C VAL A 384 6.28 6.40 28.58
N ARG A 385 5.02 6.26 28.13
CA ARG A 385 4.70 5.45 26.94
C ARG A 385 5.30 6.01 25.67
N ASP A 386 5.27 7.32 25.48
CA ASP A 386 5.83 7.99 24.30
C ASP A 386 7.35 7.77 24.25
N LEU A 387 8.07 7.96 25.35
CA LEU A 387 9.52 7.68 25.43
C LEU A 387 9.86 6.22 25.17
N SER A 388 9.05 5.29 25.68
CA SER A 388 9.22 3.86 25.42
C SER A 388 8.95 3.52 23.96
N SER A 389 7.95 4.15 23.34
CA SER A 389 7.59 3.96 21.93
C SER A 389 8.64 4.55 20.99
N LEU A 390 9.29 5.64 21.39
CA LEU A 390 10.43 6.24 20.68
C LEU A 390 11.72 5.41 20.84
N GLY A 391 11.72 4.36 21.68
CA GLY A 391 12.91 3.57 21.94
C GLY A 391 14.02 4.35 22.64
N LEU A 392 13.65 5.34 23.49
CA LEU A 392 14.62 6.16 24.23
C LEU A 392 14.82 5.67 25.67
N VAL A 393 13.87 4.90 26.18
CA VAL A 393 13.89 4.33 27.53
C VAL A 393 13.51 2.84 27.50
N HIS A 394 14.02 2.08 28.48
CA HIS A 394 13.66 0.68 28.68
C HIS A 394 13.27 0.43 30.15
N ARG A 395 12.51 -0.64 30.39
CA ARG A 395 12.18 -1.08 31.74
C ARG A 395 13.31 -1.96 32.29
N VAL A 396 13.72 -1.69 33.52
CA VAL A 396 14.73 -2.46 34.25
C VAL A 396 14.04 -3.50 35.13
N LYS A 397 14.68 -4.65 35.35
CA LYS A 397 14.22 -5.66 36.31
C LYS A 397 14.08 -5.01 37.69
N GLY A 398 12.87 -5.06 38.28
CA GLY A 398 12.53 -4.35 39.52
C GLY A 398 11.55 -3.18 39.37
N GLY A 399 11.01 -2.93 38.18
CA GLY A 399 9.93 -1.95 37.98
C GLY A 399 10.41 -0.50 37.81
N GLY A 400 11.69 -0.31 37.53
CA GLY A 400 12.27 0.97 37.15
C GLY A 400 12.23 1.21 35.63
N VAL A 401 12.38 2.47 35.23
CA VAL A 401 12.66 2.90 33.85
C VAL A 401 14.04 3.53 33.85
N SER A 402 14.82 3.23 32.81
CA SER A 402 16.13 3.86 32.58
C SER A 402 16.24 4.33 31.13
N ALA A 403 17.06 5.35 30.90
CA ALA A 403 17.45 5.74 29.54
C ALA A 403 18.23 4.60 28.88
N ILE A 404 18.04 4.41 27.57
CA ILE A 404 18.79 3.39 26.82
C ILE A 404 20.26 3.79 26.64
N ASP A 405 20.52 5.08 26.43
CA ASP A 405 21.86 5.64 26.24
C ASP A 405 22.10 6.87 27.11
N ALA A 406 23.38 7.23 27.27
CA ALA A 406 23.78 8.51 27.85
C ALA A 406 23.70 9.62 26.78
N TYR A 407 22.56 10.31 26.71
CA TYR A 407 22.35 11.38 25.74
C TYR A 407 23.03 12.68 26.17
N LYS A 408 24.02 13.15 25.40
CA LYS A 408 24.63 14.48 25.60
C LYS A 408 23.65 15.63 25.37
N ASP A 409 22.77 15.47 24.37
CA ASP A 409 21.69 16.41 24.06
C ASP A 409 20.37 15.64 23.95
N VAL A 410 19.63 15.67 25.06
CA VAL A 410 18.33 14.98 25.22
C VAL A 410 17.30 15.51 24.23
N ALA A 411 17.28 16.84 23.99
CA ALA A 411 16.32 17.45 23.08
C ALA A 411 16.57 16.98 21.65
N ARG A 412 17.84 16.92 21.22
CA ARG A 412 18.21 16.39 19.90
C ARG A 412 17.85 14.91 19.75
N ALA A 413 18.04 14.09 20.79
CA ALA A 413 17.67 12.68 20.76
C ALA A 413 16.16 12.48 20.57
N VAL A 414 15.33 13.21 21.33
CA VAL A 414 13.86 13.17 21.18
C VAL A 414 13.43 13.64 19.80
N ARG A 415 13.99 14.74 19.29
CA ARG A 415 13.69 15.24 17.93
C ARG A 415 14.02 14.22 16.86
N HIS A 416 15.21 13.64 16.93
CA HIS A 416 15.66 12.64 15.96
C HIS A 416 14.72 11.42 15.97
N ALA A 417 14.49 10.82 17.14
CA ALA A 417 13.59 9.67 17.26
C ALA A 417 12.18 9.97 16.73
N ALA A 418 11.59 11.11 17.10
CA ALA A 418 10.27 11.49 16.64
C ALA A 418 10.22 11.76 15.13
N SER A 419 11.22 12.43 14.55
CA SER A 419 11.27 12.74 13.11
C SER A 419 11.37 11.48 12.23
N THR A 420 11.98 10.42 12.75
CA THR A 420 12.13 9.14 12.03
C THR A 420 10.89 8.25 12.12
N ALA A 421 9.98 8.53 13.06
CA ALA A 421 8.80 7.72 13.30
C ALA A 421 7.81 7.73 12.12
N PRO A 422 7.25 6.57 11.70
CA PRO A 422 6.34 6.48 10.56
C PRO A 422 5.10 7.39 10.67
N SER A 423 4.50 7.46 11.85
CA SER A 423 3.32 8.31 12.11
C SER A 423 3.60 9.80 11.92
N MET A 424 4.82 10.24 12.26
CA MET A 424 5.26 11.62 12.12
C MET A 424 5.56 11.95 10.67
N LYS A 425 6.17 11.02 9.91
CA LYS A 425 6.37 11.18 8.45
C LYS A 425 5.05 11.35 7.70
N VAL A 426 4.05 10.55 8.04
CA VAL A 426 2.71 10.67 7.44
C VAL A 426 2.05 11.99 7.84
N THR A 427 2.10 12.35 9.12
CA THR A 427 1.54 13.63 9.60
C THR A 427 2.17 14.83 8.91
N ARG A 428 3.49 14.81 8.73
CA ARG A 428 4.25 15.83 7.99
C ARG A 428 3.76 15.95 6.54
N ALA A 429 3.61 14.84 5.84
CA ALA A 429 3.11 14.84 4.46
C ALA A 429 1.69 15.44 4.35
N VAL A 430 0.82 15.13 5.32
CA VAL A 430 -0.53 15.72 5.40
C VAL A 430 -0.47 17.23 5.58
N LEU A 431 0.36 17.71 6.53
CA LEU A 431 0.48 19.15 6.81
C LEU A 431 1.17 19.94 5.68
N LEU A 432 2.14 19.33 4.97
CA LEU A 432 2.75 19.94 3.78
C LEU A 432 1.75 20.07 2.62
N THR A 433 0.86 19.08 2.47
CA THR A 433 -0.18 19.11 1.43
C THR A 433 -1.32 20.07 1.80
N ASN A 434 -1.68 20.12 3.08
CA ASN A 434 -2.72 20.97 3.62
C ASN A 434 -2.33 21.45 5.02
N SER A 435 -1.78 22.66 5.11
CA SER A 435 -1.36 23.28 6.38
C SER A 435 -2.53 23.50 7.35
N LYS A 436 -3.76 23.51 6.83
CA LYS A 436 -5.02 23.66 7.60
C LYS A 436 -5.66 22.32 7.98
N ALA A 437 -5.01 21.18 7.71
CA ALA A 437 -5.56 19.85 8.01
C ALA A 437 -6.04 19.73 9.47
N SER A 438 -7.27 19.24 9.64
CA SER A 438 -7.87 19.07 10.96
C SER A 438 -7.22 17.90 11.71
N PRO A 439 -7.33 17.84 13.05
CA PRO A 439 -6.94 16.65 13.81
C PRO A 439 -7.64 15.36 13.35
N LEU A 440 -8.83 15.43 12.75
CA LEU A 440 -9.50 14.25 12.22
C LEU A 440 -8.82 13.77 10.94
N ASP A 441 -8.52 14.69 10.01
CA ASP A 441 -7.86 14.37 8.74
C ASP A 441 -6.48 13.76 8.95
N ILE A 442 -5.70 14.34 9.86
CA ILE A 442 -4.39 13.81 10.25
C ILE A 442 -4.54 12.41 10.83
N ALA A 443 -5.55 12.21 11.68
CA ALA A 443 -5.75 10.92 12.31
C ALA A 443 -6.17 9.85 11.30
N ASP A 444 -7.06 10.18 10.37
CA ASP A 444 -7.52 9.25 9.33
C ASP A 444 -6.41 8.87 8.35
N ALA A 445 -5.58 9.83 7.94
CA ALA A 445 -4.43 9.56 7.09
C ALA A 445 -3.41 8.63 7.77
N VAL A 446 -3.08 8.89 9.05
CA VAL A 446 -2.17 8.05 9.82
C VAL A 446 -2.75 6.66 10.08
N ALA A 447 -4.04 6.59 10.41
CA ALA A 447 -4.75 5.33 10.64
C ALA A 447 -4.75 4.46 9.38
N LEU A 448 -5.08 5.04 8.24
CA LEU A 448 -5.08 4.36 6.95
C LEU A 448 -3.68 3.85 6.57
N LYS A 449 -2.65 4.70 6.69
CA LYS A 449 -1.29 4.34 6.25
C LYS A 449 -0.61 3.32 7.15
N LEU A 450 -0.93 3.31 8.44
CA LEU A 450 -0.34 2.40 9.43
C LEU A 450 -1.25 1.23 9.80
N GLY A 451 -2.37 1.02 9.08
CA GLY A 451 -3.31 -0.07 9.36
C GLY A 451 -3.91 -0.02 10.77
N ARG A 452 -4.09 1.18 11.36
CA ARG A 452 -4.68 1.36 12.68
C ARG A 452 -6.18 1.56 12.58
N ASN A 453 -6.93 0.93 13.46
CA ASN A 453 -8.38 1.12 13.52
C ASN A 453 -8.78 2.05 14.67
N TRP A 454 -9.15 3.29 14.35
CA TRP A 454 -9.69 4.28 15.32
C TRP A 454 -11.18 4.52 15.06
N ASN A 455 -12.03 3.63 15.60
CA ASN A 455 -13.48 3.63 15.37
C ASN A 455 -14.25 4.86 15.91
N ASN A 456 -13.63 5.73 16.70
CA ASN A 456 -14.32 6.83 17.39
C ASN A 456 -13.64 8.18 17.10
N ASP A 457 -14.42 9.15 16.64
CA ASP A 457 -13.99 10.52 16.36
C ASP A 457 -13.32 11.20 17.56
N GLY A 458 -13.77 10.92 18.79
CA GLY A 458 -13.12 11.40 20.00
C GLY A 458 -11.71 10.83 20.20
N THR A 459 -11.45 9.61 19.73
CA THR A 459 -10.10 9.02 19.71
C THR A 459 -9.28 9.60 18.58
N LYS A 460 -9.83 9.69 17.36
CA LYS A 460 -9.18 10.30 16.20
C LYS A 460 -8.74 11.73 16.52
N LYS A 461 -9.66 12.56 17.02
CA LYS A 461 -9.38 13.96 17.40
C LYS A 461 -8.24 14.05 18.41
N ARG A 462 -8.23 13.21 19.46
CA ARG A 462 -7.15 13.19 20.47
C ARG A 462 -5.81 12.80 19.85
N ARG A 463 -5.79 11.76 19.01
CA ARG A 463 -4.57 11.25 18.34
C ARG A 463 -4.02 12.24 17.33
N GLY A 464 -4.86 12.74 16.43
CA GLY A 464 -4.43 13.72 15.45
C GLY A 464 -4.02 15.05 16.08
N SER A 465 -4.62 15.45 17.21
CA SER A 465 -4.17 16.64 17.95
C SER A 465 -2.77 16.46 18.52
N ALA A 466 -2.46 15.27 19.06
CA ALA A 466 -1.12 14.96 19.55
C ALA A 466 -0.10 14.87 18.41
N LEU A 467 -0.43 14.20 17.31
CA LEU A 467 0.40 14.12 16.10
C LEU A 467 0.71 15.51 15.53
N ARG A 468 -0.31 16.37 15.44
CA ARG A 468 -0.16 17.76 15.00
C ARG A 468 0.76 18.54 15.95
N ARG A 469 0.54 18.45 17.26
CA ARG A 469 1.38 19.12 18.26
C ARG A 469 2.85 18.74 18.12
N TRP A 470 3.14 17.44 18.04
CA TRP A 470 4.50 16.95 17.88
C TRP A 470 5.12 17.40 16.55
N SER A 471 4.34 17.45 15.47
CA SER A 471 4.83 17.87 14.15
C SER A 471 5.18 19.35 14.13
N LEU A 472 4.35 20.20 14.73
CA LEU A 472 4.63 21.63 14.84
C LEU A 472 5.83 21.90 15.74
N TRP A 473 5.95 21.17 16.85
CA TRP A 473 7.11 21.28 17.72
C TRP A 473 8.42 20.92 17.00
N LEU A 474 8.40 19.93 16.10
CA LEU A 474 9.55 19.57 15.26
C LEU A 474 9.82 20.63 14.17
N GLU A 475 8.78 21.05 13.47
CA GLU A 475 8.85 21.87 12.26
C GLU A 475 7.74 22.93 12.27
N ASN A 476 8.00 24.09 12.90
CA ASN A 476 6.99 25.15 13.02
C ASN A 476 6.54 25.70 11.65
N TYR A 477 7.39 25.61 10.62
CA TYR A 477 7.12 26.11 9.26
C TYR A 477 6.05 25.31 8.50
N LEU A 478 5.57 24.19 9.07
CA LEU A 478 4.49 23.40 8.47
C LEU A 478 3.13 24.10 8.46
N ILE A 479 2.99 25.20 9.21
CA ILE A 479 1.82 26.07 9.14
C ILE A 479 2.29 27.49 8.92
N ASP A 480 1.60 28.20 8.02
CA ASP A 480 1.79 29.61 7.79
C ASP A 480 1.17 30.41 8.96
N THR A 481 2.05 31.03 9.75
CA THR A 481 1.67 31.88 10.89
C THR A 481 1.33 33.30 10.46
N ASP A 482 1.84 33.76 9.32
CA ASP A 482 1.73 35.16 8.89
C ASP A 482 0.33 35.46 8.34
N SER A 483 -0.30 34.45 7.71
CA SER A 483 -1.66 34.56 7.18
C SER A 483 -2.77 34.11 8.13
N ASN A 484 -2.44 33.54 9.31
CA ASN A 484 -3.43 32.99 10.22
C ASN A 484 -3.05 33.15 11.71
N PRO A 485 -3.67 34.10 12.46
CA PRO A 485 -3.40 34.26 13.90
C PRO A 485 -3.78 33.02 14.74
N GLU A 486 -4.68 32.16 14.26
CA GLU A 486 -4.96 30.88 14.93
C GLU A 486 -3.78 29.89 14.83
N ALA A 487 -2.95 30.01 13.79
CA ALA A 487 -1.76 29.19 13.62
C ALA A 487 -0.66 29.55 14.62
N GLU A 488 -0.50 30.83 14.93
CA GLU A 488 0.42 31.31 15.97
C GLU A 488 0.07 30.69 17.34
N VAL A 489 -1.21 30.69 17.70
CA VAL A 489 -1.70 30.03 18.93
C VAL A 489 -1.39 28.52 18.95
N LEU A 490 -1.42 27.85 17.79
CA LEU A 490 -1.10 26.43 17.68
C LEU A 490 0.40 26.15 17.81
N VAL A 491 1.26 27.01 17.26
CA VAL A 491 2.72 26.94 17.41
C VAL A 491 3.11 27.20 18.86
N ASP A 492 2.54 28.22 19.49
CA ASP A 492 2.73 28.52 20.91
C ASP A 492 2.26 27.37 21.79
N PHE A 493 1.13 26.75 21.44
CA PHE A 493 0.64 25.57 22.13
C PHE A 493 1.59 24.36 22.00
N ALA A 494 2.22 24.17 20.84
CA ALA A 494 3.23 23.12 20.65
C ALA A 494 4.51 23.36 21.46
N LYS A 495 4.83 24.63 21.73
CA LYS A 495 5.99 25.07 22.53
C LYS A 495 5.68 25.26 24.03
N SER A 496 4.43 25.15 24.44
CA SER A 496 4.02 25.40 25.83
C SER A 496 4.19 24.17 26.72
N THR A 497 4.76 24.39 27.91
CA THR A 497 4.78 23.39 29.01
C THR A 497 3.52 23.43 29.86
N LYS A 498 2.66 24.45 29.70
CA LYS A 498 1.44 24.56 30.49
C LYS A 498 0.47 23.51 29.96
N LYS A 499 0.24 22.46 30.75
CA LYS A 499 -0.93 21.57 30.58
C LYS A 499 -2.11 22.52 30.44
N ARG A 500 -2.77 22.54 29.27
CA ARG A 500 -4.10 23.15 29.19
C ARG A 500 -4.87 22.43 30.29
N ILE A 501 -5.33 23.18 31.28
CA ILE A 501 -6.44 22.72 32.11
C ILE A 501 -7.48 22.35 31.05
N ASP A 502 -7.68 21.04 30.85
CA ASP A 502 -8.70 20.54 29.95
C ASP A 502 -9.95 21.36 30.24
N ALA A 503 -10.63 21.82 29.18
CA ALA A 503 -11.82 22.67 29.19
C ALA A 503 -12.49 22.82 30.57
N PRO A 504 -12.77 24.05 31.03
CA PRO A 504 -13.11 24.40 32.42
C PRO A 504 -13.83 23.26 33.11
N THR A 505 -13.26 22.81 34.22
CA THR A 505 -13.69 21.63 34.99
C THR A 505 -15.21 21.54 34.93
N LYS A 506 -15.75 20.55 34.19
CA LYS A 506 -17.21 20.34 34.11
C LYS A 506 -17.84 20.02 35.48
N VAL A 507 -17.01 19.92 36.52
CA VAL A 507 -17.32 19.84 37.94
C VAL A 507 -17.13 21.22 38.56
N THR A 508 -18.12 22.10 38.43
CA THR A 508 -18.21 23.34 39.21
C THR A 508 -19.13 23.10 40.41
N PRO A 509 -18.97 23.84 41.52
CA PRO A 509 -19.88 23.73 42.68
C PRO A 509 -21.36 23.95 42.33
N GLU A 510 -21.63 24.75 41.29
CA GLU A 510 -22.98 24.95 40.74
C GLU A 510 -23.52 23.70 40.05
N ARG A 511 -22.70 23.03 39.23
CA ARG A 511 -23.09 21.79 38.56
C ARG A 511 -23.24 20.62 39.52
N VAL A 512 -22.48 20.60 40.62
CA VAL A 512 -22.66 19.64 41.72
C VAL A 512 -24.01 19.86 42.40
N ARG A 513 -24.35 21.11 42.75
CA ARG A 513 -25.65 21.47 43.34
C ARG A 513 -26.82 21.11 42.42
N GLU A 514 -26.71 21.43 41.13
CA GLU A 514 -27.77 21.13 40.16
C GLU A 514 -27.91 19.62 39.91
N ALA A 515 -26.80 18.87 39.85
CA ALA A 515 -26.84 17.41 39.75
C ALA A 515 -27.53 16.76 40.96
N ARG A 516 -27.32 17.28 42.18
CA ARG A 516 -28.02 16.81 43.39
C ARG A 516 -29.51 17.13 43.34
N ARG A 517 -29.89 18.35 43.00
CA ARG A 517 -31.30 18.75 42.84
C ARG A 517 -32.04 17.81 41.86
N LEU A 518 -31.39 17.47 40.75
CA LEU A 518 -31.95 16.55 39.77
C LEU A 518 -31.95 15.08 40.25
N LEU A 519 -31.02 14.69 41.13
CA LEU A 519 -31.01 13.37 41.75
C LEU A 519 -32.15 13.22 42.79
N GLU A 520 -32.35 14.25 43.61
CA GLU A 520 -33.39 14.33 44.64
C GLU A 520 -34.81 14.33 44.05
N THR A 521 -34.98 14.85 42.83
CA THR A 521 -36.24 14.77 42.08
C THR A 521 -36.49 13.39 41.44
N GLY A 522 -35.61 12.41 41.69
CA GLY A 522 -35.79 11.02 41.25
C GLY A 522 -35.46 10.76 39.78
N LEU A 523 -34.79 11.70 39.09
CA LEU A 523 -34.39 11.49 37.70
C LEU A 523 -33.29 10.42 37.60
N SER A 524 -33.38 9.59 36.56
CA SER A 524 -32.33 8.60 36.30
C SER A 524 -31.03 9.29 35.88
N LYS A 525 -29.88 8.70 36.26
CA LYS A 525 -28.53 9.23 35.95
C LYS A 525 -28.35 9.57 34.46
N ASN A 526 -28.97 8.80 33.56
CA ASN A 526 -28.94 9.07 32.12
C ASN A 526 -29.71 10.35 31.72
N LYS A 527 -30.86 10.63 32.35
CA LYS A 527 -31.62 11.86 32.12
C LYS A 527 -30.90 13.08 32.71
N ILE A 528 -30.28 12.94 33.87
CA ILE A 528 -29.47 13.99 34.51
C ILE A 528 -28.26 14.34 33.65
N ALA A 529 -27.55 13.34 33.12
CA ALA A 529 -26.40 13.55 32.25
C ALA A 529 -26.78 14.32 30.98
N ARG A 530 -27.95 14.01 30.38
CA ARG A 530 -28.49 14.75 29.24
C ARG A 530 -28.89 16.19 29.62
N ALA A 531 -29.58 16.38 30.75
CA ALA A 531 -30.00 17.70 31.22
C ALA A 531 -28.82 18.64 31.48
N LEU A 532 -27.71 18.12 32.01
CA LEU A 532 -26.49 18.88 32.28
C LEU A 532 -25.54 18.97 31.07
N ASN A 533 -25.91 18.37 29.94
CA ASN A 533 -25.09 18.24 28.74
C ASN A 533 -23.68 17.69 29.04
N VAL A 534 -23.62 16.61 29.83
CA VAL A 534 -22.38 15.92 30.23
C VAL A 534 -22.48 14.43 29.95
N THR A 535 -21.32 13.76 29.84
CA THR A 535 -21.30 12.29 29.72
C THR A 535 -21.60 11.63 31.07
N ASN A 536 -22.11 10.40 31.07
CA ASN A 536 -22.33 9.63 32.31
C ASN A 536 -21.06 9.48 33.16
N ALA A 537 -19.89 9.34 32.52
CA ALA A 537 -18.61 9.31 33.22
C ALA A 537 -18.27 10.64 33.91
N THR A 538 -18.68 11.77 33.31
CA THR A 538 -18.50 13.09 33.91
C THR A 538 -19.50 13.32 35.03
N LEU A 539 -20.77 12.92 34.86
CA LEU A 539 -21.78 12.98 35.92
C LEU A 539 -21.36 12.16 37.14
N ARG A 540 -20.79 10.97 36.93
CA ARG A 540 -20.25 10.15 38.01
C ARG A 540 -19.19 10.90 38.84
N LYS A 541 -18.25 11.57 38.17
CA LYS A 541 -17.24 12.42 38.84
C LYS A 541 -17.86 13.63 39.55
N ILE A 542 -18.92 14.22 39.00
CA ILE A 542 -19.65 15.33 39.65
C ILE A 542 -20.31 14.87 40.95
N LEU A 543 -20.90 13.66 40.96
CA LEU A 543 -21.55 13.09 42.14
C LEU A 543 -20.52 12.59 43.17
N GLU A 544 -19.43 11.94 42.73
CA GLU A 544 -18.33 11.50 43.60
C GLU A 544 -17.61 12.68 44.27
N ALA A 545 -17.48 13.82 43.57
CA ALA A 545 -16.95 15.07 44.14
C ALA A 545 -17.90 15.74 45.15
N SER A 546 -19.13 15.23 45.29
CA SER A 546 -20.11 15.70 46.26
C SER A 546 -20.11 14.86 47.53
N ASP A 547 -19.51 13.67 47.52
CA ASP A 547 -19.38 12.82 48.72
C ASP A 547 -18.12 13.16 49.55
N LEU A 548 -17.35 14.16 49.09
CA LEU A 548 -16.26 14.85 49.78
C LEU A 548 -16.78 16.19 50.31
#